data_AF-A0A6S6UM97-F1
#
_entry.id   AF-A0A6S6UM97-F1
#
_cell.length_a   1.000
_cell.length_b   1.000
_cell.length_c   1.000
_cell.angle_alpha   90.00
_cell.angle_beta   90.00
_cell.angle_gamma   90.00
#
_symmetry.space_group_name_H-M   'P 1'
#
loop_
_entity.id
_entity.type
_entity.pdbx_description
1 polymer ?
#
loop_
_entity_poly.entity_id
_entity_poly.type
_entity_poly.pdbx_seq_one_letter_code
_entity_poly.pdbx_strand_id
1 'polypeptide(L)'
;MQKYFNTAGPIKPANHYHIDPLHRLDWEEVQHLIESEKYFVLHAPRQTGKTSTLLAMSDELNEAGVYKSLYVNIEAAQAARNDVEGGMTVVCETLAAAAYAIQPELESIAHKLLAQQQARGVLTTL
;
A
#
# COMPACT_ATOMS: atom_id res chain seq x y z
N MET A 1 9.67 9.59 -28.17
CA MET A 1 8.21 9.44 -28.35
C MET A 1 7.52 10.66 -27.76
N GLN A 2 6.44 11.15 -28.36
CA GLN A 2 5.60 12.16 -27.71
C GLN A 2 4.83 11.53 -26.54
N LYS A 3 4.58 12.31 -25.48
CA LYS A 3 3.73 11.89 -24.36
C LYS A 3 2.28 11.69 -24.83
N TYR A 4 1.49 10.92 -24.08
CA TYR A 4 0.06 10.69 -24.37
C TYR A 4 -0.78 10.70 -23.07
N PHE A 5 -2.10 10.88 -23.19
CA PHE A 5 -3.00 10.81 -22.03
C PHE A 5 -3.30 9.35 -21.67
N ASN A 6 -3.05 8.97 -20.42
CA ASN A 6 -3.40 7.65 -19.91
C ASN A 6 -4.83 7.63 -19.36
N THR A 7 -5.59 6.59 -19.67
CA THR A 7 -6.97 6.40 -19.21
C THR A 7 -7.14 5.19 -18.28
N ALA A 8 -6.10 4.38 -18.09
CA ALA A 8 -6.14 3.19 -17.24
C ALA A 8 -4.83 2.94 -16.48
N GLY A 9 -4.92 2.55 -15.20
CA GLY A 9 -3.76 2.28 -14.36
C GLY A 9 -2.98 3.54 -13.95
N PRO A 10 -1.82 3.37 -13.29
CA PRO A 10 -1.01 4.49 -12.81
C PRO A 10 -0.38 5.32 -13.92
N ILE A 11 -0.24 6.62 -13.68
CA ILE A 11 0.51 7.53 -14.54
C ILE A 11 2.01 7.23 -14.47
N LYS A 12 2.67 7.22 -15.63
CA LYS A 12 4.12 7.15 -15.79
C LYS A 12 4.62 8.52 -16.29
N PRO A 13 5.25 9.36 -15.45
CA PRO A 13 5.62 10.74 -15.79
C PRO A 13 6.43 10.91 -17.09
N ALA A 14 7.28 9.94 -17.39
CA ALA A 14 8.09 9.90 -18.60
C ALA A 14 7.25 9.72 -19.89
N ASN A 15 6.14 8.99 -19.80
CA ASN A 15 5.35 8.56 -20.96
C ASN A 15 4.01 9.32 -21.07
N HIS A 16 3.51 9.88 -19.96
CA HIS A 16 2.15 10.40 -19.88
C HIS A 16 2.09 11.91 -19.63
N TYR A 17 1.13 12.58 -20.27
CA TYR A 17 0.73 13.92 -19.85
C TYR A 17 0.06 13.83 -18.47
N HIS A 18 0.55 14.63 -17.52
CA HIS A 18 0.03 14.67 -16.16
C HIS A 18 0.30 16.02 -15.53
N ILE A 19 -0.44 16.29 -14.46
CA ILE A 19 -0.17 17.34 -13.49
C ILE A 19 0.44 16.63 -12.28
N ASP A 20 1.26 17.34 -11.51
CA ASP A 20 1.76 16.85 -10.23
C ASP A 20 0.63 16.19 -9.41
N PRO A 21 0.77 14.90 -9.04
CA PRO A 21 -0.24 14.18 -8.28
C PRO A 21 -0.49 14.75 -6.88
N LEU A 22 0.53 15.33 -6.24
CA LEU A 22 0.45 15.87 -4.87
C LEU A 22 -0.22 17.25 -4.84
N HIS A 23 -0.06 18.07 -5.89
CA HIS A 23 -0.78 19.35 -6.03
C HIS A 23 -2.31 19.21 -6.05
N ARG A 24 -2.83 18.00 -6.21
CA ARG A 24 -4.28 17.72 -6.16
C ARG A 24 -4.80 17.48 -4.75
N LEU A 25 -3.90 17.35 -3.78
CA LEU A 25 -4.19 17.19 -2.37
C LEU A 25 -3.92 18.50 -1.66
N ASP A 26 -4.66 18.72 -0.58
CA ASP A 26 -4.20 19.60 0.48
C ASP A 26 -3.11 18.84 1.27
N TRP A 27 -1.85 19.00 0.86
CA TRP A 27 -0.75 18.21 1.41
C TRP A 27 -0.54 18.51 2.90
N GLU A 28 -0.72 19.76 3.32
CA GLU A 28 -0.58 20.17 4.71
C GLU A 28 -1.63 19.46 5.59
N GLU A 29 -2.89 19.39 5.14
CA GLU A 29 -3.93 18.64 5.84
C GLU A 29 -3.62 17.14 5.92
N VAL A 30 -3.14 16.51 4.83
CA VAL A 30 -2.75 15.10 4.87
C VAL A 30 -1.62 14.88 5.88
N GLN A 31 -0.59 15.72 5.87
CA GLN A 31 0.52 15.63 6.83
C GLN A 31 -0.01 15.75 8.27
N HIS A 32 -0.90 16.71 8.53
CA HIS A 32 -1.54 16.86 9.84
C HIS A 32 -2.31 15.61 10.28
N LEU A 33 -3.05 14.98 9.36
CA LEU A 33 -3.78 13.73 9.63
C LEU A 33 -2.83 12.57 9.95
N ILE A 34 -1.70 12.47 9.24
CA ILE A 34 -0.67 11.44 9.49
C ILE A 34 -0.01 11.66 10.86
N GLU A 35 0.41 12.89 11.16
CA GLU A 35 1.00 13.26 12.46
C GLU A 35 0.04 13.01 13.63
N SER A 36 -1.26 13.14 13.38
CA SER A 36 -2.31 12.91 14.38
C SER A 36 -2.80 11.45 14.44
N GLU A 37 -2.10 10.52 13.77
CA GLU A 37 -2.40 9.08 13.70
C GLU A 37 -3.85 8.79 13.26
N LYS A 38 -4.37 9.57 12.30
CA LYS A 38 -5.75 9.43 11.82
C LYS A 38 -5.83 8.52 10.60
N TYR A 39 -6.92 7.74 10.55
CA TYR A 39 -7.36 7.11 9.32
C TYR A 39 -8.16 8.10 8.49
N PHE A 40 -7.87 8.17 7.19
CA PHE A 40 -8.59 9.02 6.25
C PHE A 40 -8.85 8.32 4.92
N VAL A 41 -9.84 8.80 4.18
CA VAL A 41 -10.26 8.24 2.89
C VAL A 41 -10.09 9.30 1.81
N LEU A 42 -9.34 8.96 0.76
CA LEU A 42 -9.23 9.80 -0.43
C LEU A 42 -10.45 9.60 -1.33
N HIS A 43 -11.44 10.50 -1.21
CA HIS A 43 -12.60 10.52 -2.09
C HIS A 43 -12.29 11.24 -3.41
N ALA A 44 -12.36 10.52 -4.53
CA ALA A 44 -12.32 11.12 -5.87
C ALA A 44 -13.11 10.28 -6.89
N PRO A 45 -13.61 10.89 -7.99
CA PRO A 45 -14.33 10.18 -9.05
C PRO A 45 -13.52 9.02 -9.68
N ARG A 46 -14.19 8.14 -10.43
CA ARG A 46 -13.50 7.03 -11.13
C ARG A 46 -12.45 7.59 -12.11
N GLN A 47 -11.32 6.90 -12.21
CA GLN A 47 -10.23 7.20 -13.16
C GLN A 47 -9.59 8.60 -13.04
N THR A 48 -9.66 9.25 -11.89
CA THR A 48 -9.03 10.58 -11.65
C THR A 48 -7.60 10.52 -11.14
N GLY A 49 -6.97 9.34 -11.12
CA GLY A 49 -5.58 9.17 -10.70
C GLY A 49 -5.37 8.90 -9.21
N LYS A 50 -6.39 8.47 -8.45
CA LYS A 50 -6.27 8.11 -7.02
C LYS A 50 -5.05 7.23 -6.72
N THR A 51 -4.86 6.14 -7.49
CA THR A 51 -3.71 5.24 -7.31
C THR A 51 -2.39 5.96 -7.55
N SER A 52 -2.32 6.83 -8.56
CA SER A 52 -1.11 7.61 -8.84
C SER A 52 -0.80 8.60 -7.73
N THR A 53 -1.84 9.22 -7.15
CA THR A 53 -1.69 10.09 -5.99
C THR A 53 -1.22 9.31 -4.76
N LEU A 54 -1.83 8.17 -4.43
CA LEU A 54 -1.39 7.34 -3.30
C LEU A 54 0.07 6.85 -3.42
N LEU A 55 0.51 6.49 -4.64
CA LEU A 55 1.90 6.12 -4.90
C LEU A 55 2.83 7.32 -4.67
N ALA A 56 2.52 8.49 -5.23
CA ALA A 56 3.30 9.71 -5.02
C ALA A 56 3.38 10.11 -3.54
N MET A 57 2.29 9.98 -2.78
CA MET A 57 2.31 10.22 -1.33
C MET A 57 3.24 9.24 -0.61
N SER A 58 3.23 7.97 -1.01
CA SER A 58 4.10 6.95 -0.41
C SER A 58 5.57 7.23 -0.69
N ASP A 59 5.90 7.61 -1.92
CA ASP A 59 7.25 8.00 -2.33
C ASP A 59 7.73 9.22 -1.53
N GLU A 60 6.95 10.30 -1.47
CA GLU A 60 7.29 11.53 -0.73
C GLU A 60 7.52 11.27 0.77
N LEU A 61 6.64 10.48 1.41
CA LEU A 61 6.79 10.12 2.82
C LEU A 61 8.05 9.29 3.09
N ASN A 62 8.41 8.40 2.17
CA ASN A 62 9.61 7.58 2.26
C ASN A 62 10.89 8.40 2.00
N GLU A 63 10.86 9.32 1.03
CA GLU A 63 11.97 10.23 0.72
C GLU A 63 12.27 11.19 1.88
N ALA A 64 11.24 11.66 2.58
CA ALA A 64 11.40 12.47 3.79
C ALA A 64 12.14 11.74 4.92
N GLY A 65 12.15 10.40 4.91
CA GLY A 65 12.90 9.56 5.86
C GLY A 65 12.33 9.51 7.29
N VAL A 66 11.24 10.24 7.56
CA VAL A 66 10.56 10.26 8.87
C VAL A 66 9.62 9.06 9.02
N TYR A 67 9.01 8.63 7.92
CA TYR A 67 8.05 7.54 7.89
C TYR A 67 8.52 6.38 7.01
N LYS A 68 7.94 5.20 7.25
CA LYS A 68 7.96 4.07 6.33
C LYS A 68 6.55 3.90 5.79
N SER A 69 6.35 4.33 4.55
CA SER A 69 5.06 4.32 3.87
C SER A 69 4.98 3.16 2.89
N LEU A 70 3.80 2.55 2.82
CA LEU A 70 3.50 1.39 2.00
C LEU A 70 2.22 1.65 1.20
N TYR A 71 2.29 1.47 -0.11
CA TYR A 71 1.10 1.28 -0.93
C TYR A 71 0.78 -0.21 -1.04
N VAL A 72 -0.45 -0.60 -0.71
CA VAL A 72 -0.92 -1.99 -0.79
C VAL A 72 -2.24 -2.04 -1.56
N ASN A 73 -2.29 -2.82 -2.64
CA ASN A 73 -3.54 -3.12 -3.34
C ASN A 73 -4.09 -4.48 -2.86
N ILE A 74 -5.17 -4.45 -2.09
CA ILE A 74 -5.82 -5.64 -1.53
C ILE A 74 -7.06 -6.12 -2.31
N GLU A 75 -7.29 -5.62 -3.53
CA GLU A 75 -8.44 -6.01 -4.36
C GLU A 75 -8.51 -7.52 -4.62
N ALA A 76 -7.36 -8.21 -4.66
CA ALA A 76 -7.29 -9.66 -4.81
C ALA A 76 -8.06 -10.43 -3.72
N ALA A 77 -8.14 -9.88 -2.50
CA ALA A 77 -8.89 -10.50 -1.40
C ALA A 77 -10.40 -10.60 -1.68
N GLN A 78 -10.94 -9.77 -2.59
CA GLN A 78 -12.35 -9.84 -2.99
C GLN A 78 -12.73 -11.18 -3.63
N ALA A 79 -11.76 -11.91 -4.20
CA ALA A 79 -11.99 -13.21 -4.80
C ALA A 79 -12.47 -14.27 -3.78
N ALA A 80 -12.15 -14.11 -2.50
CA ALA A 80 -12.53 -15.02 -1.43
C ALA A 80 -14.04 -14.97 -1.09
N ARG A 81 -14.76 -13.92 -1.54
CA ARG A 81 -16.21 -13.75 -1.33
C ARG A 81 -16.61 -13.86 0.15
N ASN A 82 -17.24 -14.97 0.54
CA ASN A 82 -17.73 -15.22 1.89
C ASN A 82 -16.69 -15.92 2.79
N ASP A 83 -15.55 -16.32 2.23
CA ASP A 83 -14.43 -16.84 2.99
C ASP A 83 -13.62 -15.69 3.58
N VAL A 84 -14.01 -15.28 4.79
CA VAL A 84 -13.37 -14.18 5.51
C VAL A 84 -11.92 -14.53 5.88
N GLU A 85 -11.65 -15.78 6.25
CA GLU A 85 -10.33 -16.24 6.66
C GLU A 85 -9.36 -16.24 5.47
N GLY A 86 -9.79 -16.80 4.33
CA GLY A 86 -9.02 -16.76 3.09
C GLY A 86 -8.80 -15.32 2.60
N GLY A 87 -9.81 -14.46 2.67
CA GLY A 87 -9.69 -13.04 2.31
C GLY A 87 -8.67 -12.30 3.18
N MET A 88 -8.72 -12.51 4.50
CA MET A 88 -7.78 -11.90 5.43
C MET A 88 -6.35 -12.43 5.23
N THR A 89 -6.21 -13.72 4.90
CA THR A 89 -4.91 -14.31 4.56
C THR A 89 -4.28 -13.57 3.37
N VAL A 90 -5.04 -13.34 2.29
CA VAL A 90 -4.57 -12.59 1.12
C VAL A 90 -4.18 -11.15 1.49
N VAL A 91 -4.95 -10.47 2.34
CA VAL A 91 -4.61 -9.11 2.82
C VAL A 91 -3.27 -9.11 3.53
N CYS A 92 -3.09 -10.00 4.51
CA CYS A 92 -1.87 -10.11 5.30
C CYS A 92 -0.65 -10.45 4.43
N GLU A 93 -0.78 -11.41 3.52
CA GLU A 93 0.29 -11.80 2.60
C GLU A 93 0.69 -10.66 1.67
N THR A 94 -0.30 -9.92 1.14
CA THR A 94 -0.05 -8.78 0.25
C THR A 94 0.67 -7.64 0.99
N LEU A 95 0.26 -7.37 2.24
CA LEU A 95 0.89 -6.35 3.08
C LEU A 95 2.33 -6.74 3.45
N ALA A 96 2.55 -8.00 3.84
CA ALA A 96 3.88 -8.51 4.14
C ALA A 96 4.83 -8.43 2.93
N ALA A 97 4.35 -8.83 1.75
CA ALA A 97 5.13 -8.74 0.51
C ALA A 97 5.51 -7.29 0.18
N ALA A 98 4.59 -6.34 0.35
CA ALA A 98 4.88 -4.92 0.15
C ALA A 98 5.90 -4.40 1.20
N ALA A 99 5.79 -4.85 2.45
CA ALA A 99 6.70 -4.47 3.53
C ALA A 99 8.15 -4.90 3.27
N TYR A 100 8.38 -6.09 2.72
CA TYR A 100 9.73 -6.57 2.41
C TYR A 100 10.42 -5.73 1.33
N ALA A 101 9.65 -5.15 0.40
CA ALA A 101 10.20 -4.33 -0.67
C ALA A 101 10.83 -3.03 -0.14
N ILE A 102 10.33 -2.48 0.98
CA ILE A 102 10.84 -1.24 1.57
C ILE A 102 11.79 -1.48 2.75
N GLN A 103 11.69 -2.64 3.39
CA GLN A 103 12.49 -3.00 4.56
C GLN A 103 12.78 -4.51 4.55
N PRO A 104 13.82 -4.93 3.80
CA PRO A 104 14.15 -6.34 3.60
C PRO A 104 14.39 -7.10 4.91
N GLU A 105 14.79 -6.43 5.98
CA GLU A 105 14.99 -7.05 7.28
C GLU A 105 13.71 -7.66 7.84
N LEU A 106 12.53 -7.13 7.49
CA LEU A 106 11.23 -7.69 7.91
C LEU A 106 10.98 -9.09 7.36
N GLU A 107 11.53 -9.43 6.19
CA GLU A 107 11.39 -10.78 5.60
C GLU A 107 11.98 -11.83 6.54
N SER A 108 13.17 -11.53 7.09
CA SER A 108 13.82 -12.40 8.06
C SER A 108 13.03 -12.53 9.37
N ILE A 109 12.32 -11.48 9.79
CA ILE A 109 11.51 -11.47 11.01
C ILE A 109 10.24 -12.30 10.79
N ALA A 110 9.57 -12.13 9.65
CA ALA A 110 8.37 -12.89 9.32
C ALA A 110 8.64 -14.38 9.15
N HIS A 111 9.74 -14.77 8.48
CA HIS A 111 10.15 -16.18 8.41
C HIS A 111 10.38 -16.76 9.82
N LYS A 112 11.02 -16.01 10.72
CA LYS A 112 11.20 -16.45 12.12
C LYS A 112 9.87 -16.58 12.86
N LEU A 113 8.94 -15.64 12.69
CA LEU A 113 7.63 -15.66 13.35
C LEU A 113 6.74 -16.80 12.84
N LEU A 114 6.71 -17.04 11.53
CA LEU A 114 5.94 -18.14 10.92
C LEU A 114 6.51 -19.51 11.33
N ALA A 115 7.84 -19.66 11.36
CA ALA A 115 8.49 -20.86 11.87
C ALA A 115 8.17 -21.11 13.35
N GLN A 116 8.09 -20.05 14.17
CA GLN A 116 7.68 -20.14 15.58
C GLN A 116 6.18 -20.44 15.75
N GLN A 117 5.31 -19.94 14.87
CA GLN A 117 3.88 -20.26 14.90
C GLN A 117 3.61 -21.73 14.54
N GLN A 118 4.32 -22.30 13.57
CA GLN A 118 4.28 -23.75 13.33
C GLN A 118 4.72 -24.55 14.56
N ALA A 119 5.74 -24.09 15.30
CA ALA A 119 6.15 -24.73 16.55
C ALA A 119 5.12 -24.59 17.68
N ARG A 120 4.33 -23.51 17.72
CA ARG A 120 3.23 -23.32 18.70
C ARG A 120 1.95 -24.06 18.33
N GLY A 121 1.61 -24.19 17.04
CA GLY A 121 0.46 -24.96 16.57
C GLY A 121 0.55 -26.45 16.88
N VAL A 122 1.77 -26.99 17.00
CA VAL A 122 2.00 -28.39 17.43
C VAL A 122 1.71 -28.59 18.93
N LEU A 123 1.71 -27.53 19.74
CA LEU A 123 1.50 -27.59 21.19
C LEU A 123 0.09 -27.17 21.65
N THR A 124 -0.84 -26.85 20.73
CA THR A 124 -2.21 -26.43 21.07
C THR A 124 -3.26 -27.55 20.94
N THR A 125 -2.84 -28.77 20.63
CA THR A 125 -3.64 -29.99 20.87
C THR A 125 -3.24 -30.64 22.18
N LEU A 126 -3.81 -30.16 23.29
CA LEU A 126 -4.07 -30.92 24.52
C LEU A 126 -5.38 -30.41 25.14
#